data_AF-A0A930HNR7-F1
#
_entry.id   AF-A0A930HNR7-F1
#
_cell.length_a   1.000
_cell.length_b   1.000
_cell.length_c   1.000
_cell.angle_alpha   90.00
_cell.angle_beta   90.00
_cell.angle_gamma   90.00
#
_symmetry.space_group_name_H-M   'P 1'
#
loop_
_entity.id
_entity.type
_entity.pdbx_description
1 polymer ?
#
loop_
_entity_poly.entity_id
_entity_poly.type
_entity_poly.pdbx_seq_one_letter_code
_entity_poly.pdbx_strand_id
1 'polypeptide(L)' 'MKDEVVRRTRSLRKPSGKKLGGQKEYDGHKLSCSSVPDEIIDEVLNYCTRCEESLSDSERVLKISIQTTISPLESLSL' A
#
# COMPACT_ATOMS: atom_id res chain seq x y z
N MET A 1 49.97 -14.32 -11.75
CA MET A 1 48.79 -14.62 -10.91
C MET A 1 47.91 -13.38 -10.93
N LYS A 2 46.78 -13.43 -11.63
CA LYS A 2 45.80 -12.33 -11.61
C LYS A 2 44.50 -12.98 -11.18
N ASP A 3 44.25 -12.94 -9.87
CA ASP A 3 42.96 -13.30 -9.32
C ASP A 3 41.97 -12.20 -9.75
N GLU A 4 41.27 -12.46 -10.85
CA GLU A 4 40.08 -11.71 -11.21
C GLU A 4 39.09 -11.89 -10.06
N VAL A 5 38.80 -10.82 -9.33
CA VAL A 5 37.83 -10.83 -8.23
C VAL A 5 36.44 -11.08 -8.84
N VAL A 6 36.10 -12.36 -8.96
CA VAL A 6 34.76 -12.82 -9.34
C VAL A 6 33.79 -12.21 -8.34
N ARG A 7 32.96 -11.25 -8.80
CA ARG A 7 31.89 -10.65 -7.99
C ARG A 7 30.87 -11.72 -7.63
N ARG A 8 31.04 -12.34 -6.46
CA ARG A 8 30.23 -13.45 -5.91
C ARG A 8 28.89 -13.00 -5.32
N THR A 9 28.14 -12.14 -6.00
CA THR A 9 26.77 -11.80 -5.56
C THR A 9 25.79 -11.95 -6.71
N ARG A 10 25.79 -13.13 -7.32
CA ARG A 10 24.63 -13.55 -8.12
C ARG A 10 23.50 -13.90 -7.15
N SER A 11 22.37 -13.22 -7.27
CA SER A 11 21.17 -13.52 -6.49
C SER A 11 20.85 -15.02 -6.57
N LEU A 12 20.71 -15.66 -5.41
CA LEU A 12 20.27 -17.06 -5.31
C LEU A 12 18.74 -17.20 -5.48
N ARG A 13 18.01 -16.09 -5.56
CA ARG A 13 16.55 -16.10 -5.69
C ARG A 13 16.15 -16.56 -7.08
N LYS A 14 15.19 -17.48 -7.14
CA LYS A 14 14.49 -17.81 -8.39
C LYS A 14 13.64 -16.61 -8.82
N PRO A 15 13.66 -16.21 -10.10
CA PRO A 15 12.78 -15.15 -10.58
C PRO A 15 11.32 -15.57 -10.34
N SER A 16 10.53 -14.66 -9.77
CA SER A 16 9.15 -14.98 -9.37
C SER A 16 8.23 -15.24 -10.56
N GLY A 17 8.60 -14.85 -11.79
CA GLY A 17 7.76 -14.97 -12.98
C GLY A 17 6.46 -14.13 -12.96
N LYS A 18 6.14 -13.50 -11.83
CA LYS A 18 5.02 -12.59 -11.67
C LYS A 18 5.30 -11.31 -12.43
N LYS A 19 4.26 -10.75 -13.05
CA LYS A 19 4.35 -9.45 -13.71
C LYS A 19 4.84 -8.40 -12.72
N LEU A 20 5.79 -7.58 -13.15
CA LEU A 20 6.22 -6.40 -12.40
C LEU A 20 5.10 -5.37 -12.50
N GLY A 21 4.46 -5.02 -11.38
CA GLY A 21 3.41 -4.00 -11.33
C GLY A 21 2.01 -4.52 -10.97
N GLY A 22 1.02 -3.63 -11.13
CA GLY A 22 -0.35 -3.78 -10.61
C GLY A 22 -1.24 -4.77 -11.36
N GLN A 23 -2.48 -4.90 -10.87
CA GLN A 23 -3.52 -5.75 -11.46
C GLN A 23 -3.75 -5.38 -12.94
N LYS A 24 -3.96 -6.40 -13.80
CA LYS A 24 -3.93 -6.29 -15.27
C LYS A 24 -5.09 -5.46 -15.87
N GLU A 25 -5.94 -4.88 -15.05
CA GLU A 25 -7.22 -4.30 -15.48
C GLU A 25 -7.54 -2.97 -14.83
N TYR A 26 -6.71 -2.52 -13.87
CA TYR A 26 -6.88 -1.24 -13.20
C TYR A 26 -5.63 -0.40 -13.41
N ASP A 27 -5.81 0.80 -13.93
CA ASP A 27 -4.76 1.81 -13.88
C ASP A 27 -4.40 2.04 -12.41
N GLY A 28 -3.11 1.95 -12.10
CA GLY A 28 -2.62 2.17 -10.75
C GLY A 28 -2.92 3.59 -10.32
N HIS A 29 -3.91 3.79 -9.48
CA HIS A 29 -4.17 5.09 -8.87
C HIS A 29 -3.16 5.30 -7.74
N LYS A 30 -2.21 6.22 -7.93
CA LYS A 30 -1.29 6.64 -6.88
C LYS A 30 -1.93 7.78 -6.11
N LEU A 31 -1.99 7.65 -4.78
CA LEU A 31 -2.27 8.79 -3.91
C LEU A 31 -1.21 9.87 -4.15
N SER A 32 -1.62 11.15 -4.11
CA SER A 32 -0.69 12.27 -4.19
C SER A 32 0.27 12.26 -3.01
N CYS A 33 1.57 12.46 -3.29
CA CYS A 33 2.56 12.59 -2.24
C CYS A 33 2.43 13.97 -1.57
N SER A 34 2.15 13.99 -0.26
CA SER A 34 2.30 15.20 0.55
C SER A 34 3.78 15.50 0.80
N SER A 35 4.15 16.77 0.81
CA SER A 35 5.47 17.23 1.28
C SER A 35 5.60 17.17 2.80
N VAL A 36 4.49 17.02 3.52
CA VAL A 36 4.42 16.93 4.98
C VAL A 36 3.88 15.55 5.36
N PRO A 37 4.72 14.64 5.89
CA PRO A 37 4.32 13.25 6.13
C PRO A 37 3.31 13.09 7.27
N ASP A 38 3.29 14.04 8.21
CA ASP A 38 2.42 14.01 9.40
C ASP A 38 1.11 14.79 9.23
N GLU A 39 0.82 15.26 8.01
CA GLU A 39 -0.43 15.95 7.70
C GLU A 39 -1.51 14.95 7.28
N ILE A 40 -2.68 15.05 7.92
CA ILE A 40 -3.88 14.32 7.51
C ILE A 40 -4.57 15.16 6.42
N ILE A 41 -4.57 14.66 5.18
CA ILE A 41 -5.28 15.28 4.06
C ILE A 41 -6.65 14.62 3.94
N ASP A 42 -7.71 15.38 4.24
CA ASP A 42 -9.10 14.95 4.04
C ASP A 42 -9.51 15.12 2.57
N GLU A 43 -9.40 14.05 1.78
CA GLU A 43 -9.96 13.99 0.42
C GLU A 43 -11.43 13.58 0.49
N VAL A 44 -12.34 14.57 0.54
CA VAL A 44 -13.77 14.28 0.66
C VAL A 44 -14.55 14.57 -0.61
N LEU A 45 -15.42 13.62 -0.97
CA LEU A 45 -16.37 13.77 -2.07
C LEU A 45 -17.50 14.71 -1.64
N ASN A 46 -17.72 15.77 -2.43
CA ASN A 46 -18.83 16.69 -2.23
C ASN A 46 -20.15 16.17 -2.82
N TYR A 47 -20.06 15.18 -3.71
CA TYR A 47 -21.19 14.64 -4.45
C TYR A 47 -21.17 13.11 -4.43
N CYS A 48 -22.35 12.51 -4.39
CA CYS A 48 -22.50 11.07 -4.52
C CYS A 48 -22.13 10.62 -5.94
N THR A 49 -21.23 9.66 -6.08
CA THR A 49 -20.82 9.12 -7.40
C THR A 49 -21.93 8.35 -8.13
N ARG A 50 -23.06 8.08 -7.45
CA ARG A 50 -24.20 7.35 -8.02
C ARG A 50 -25.38 8.26 -8.41
N CYS A 51 -25.74 9.22 -7.56
CA CYS A 51 -26.91 10.08 -7.78
C CYS A 51 -26.56 11.56 -7.96
N GLU A 52 -25.28 11.93 -7.87
CA GLU A 52 -24.77 13.32 -8.01
C GLU A 52 -25.34 14.33 -7.00
N GLU A 53 -26.12 13.87 -6.03
CA GLU A 53 -26.63 14.70 -4.95
C GLU A 53 -25.50 15.15 -4.02
N SER A 54 -25.66 16.35 -3.47
CA SER A 54 -24.73 16.93 -2.50
C SER A 54 -24.65 16.06 -1.24
N LEU A 55 -23.43 15.82 -0.77
CA LEU A 55 -23.15 15.18 0.51
C LEU A 55 -22.94 16.19 1.64
N SER A 56 -23.24 17.48 1.41
CA SER A 56 -23.06 18.56 2.39
C SER A 56 -23.82 18.33 3.69
N ASP A 57 -25.01 17.74 3.61
CA ASP A 57 -25.95 17.63 4.73
C ASP A 57 -25.90 16.25 5.40
N SER A 58 -25.00 15.38 4.95
CA SER A 58 -24.85 14.02 5.47
C SER A 58 -23.86 13.98 6.65
N GLU A 59 -24.28 13.39 7.77
CA GLU A 59 -23.38 13.15 8.90
C GLU A 59 -22.29 12.13 8.53
N ARG A 60 -21.02 12.51 8.75
CA ARG A 60 -19.86 11.68 8.43
C ARG A 60 -19.41 10.93 9.68
N VAL A 61 -19.46 9.60 9.64
CA VAL A 61 -18.96 8.75 10.72
C VAL A 61 -17.57 8.22 10.34
N LEU A 62 -16.55 8.65 11.07
CA LEU A 62 -15.20 8.10 10.92
C LEU A 62 -15.17 6.67 11.45
N LYS A 63 -14.86 5.71 10.57
CA LYS A 63 -14.66 4.32 10.95
C LYS A 63 -13.17 4.04 11.14
N ILE A 64 -12.75 3.97 12.40
CA ILE A 64 -11.38 3.61 12.76
C ILE A 64 -11.24 2.08 12.70
N SER A 65 -10.27 1.57 11.94
CA SER A 65 -9.90 0.15 11.94
C SER A 65 -8.44 0.00 12.38
N ILE A 66 -8.23 -0.80 13.43
CA ILE A 66 -6.88 -1.16 13.90
C ILE A 66 -6.53 -2.52 13.32
N GLN A 67 -5.42 -2.61 12.59
CA GLN A 67 -4.91 -3.88 12.09
C GLN A 67 -3.75 -4.33 12.99
N THR A 68 -3.96 -5.40 13.75
CA THR A 68 -2.91 -6.03 14.55
C THR A 68 -2.23 -7.12 13.76
N THR A 69 -0.90 -7.07 13.66
CA THR A 69 -0.10 -8.21 13.22
C THR A 69 0.28 -9.04 14.44
N ILE A 70 -0.27 -10.25 14.57
CA ILE A 70 0.17 -11.20 15.58
C ILE A 70 1.55 -11.69 15.16
N SER A 71 2.55 -11.48 16.01
CA SER A 71 3.89 -12.01 15.77
C SER A 71 3.86 -13.54 15.99
N PRO A 72 4.46 -14.37 15.12
CA PRO A 72 4.45 -15.82 15.30
C PRO A 72 5.13 -16.33 16.57
N LEU A 73 5.83 -15.45 17.30
CA LEU A 73 6.52 -15.79 18.55
C LEU A 73 5.58 -15.81 19.76
N GLU A 74 4.38 -15.23 19.66
CA GLU A 74 3.37 -15.20 20.73
C GLU A 74 2.40 -16.39 20.70
N SER A 75 2.37 -17.18 19.61
CA SER A 75 1.50 -18.37 19.51
C SER A 75 2.10 -19.63 20.15
N LEU A 76 3.31 -19.57 20.69
CA LEU A 76 3.98 -20.69 21.37
C LEU A 76 3.82 -20.67 22.90
N SER A 77 3.02 -19.75 23.44
CA SER A 77 2.77 -19.61 24.88
C SER A 77 1.32 -19.86 25.31
N LEU A 78 0.53 -20.59 24.50
CA LEU A 78 -0.81 -21.11 24.88
C LEU A 78 -0.83 -22.63 24.78
#